data_AF-A0A7C5WJ79-F1
#
_entry.id   AF-A0A7C5WJ79-F1
#
_cell.length_a   1.000
_cell.length_b   1.000
_cell.length_c   1.000
_cell.angle_alpha   90.00
_cell.angle_beta   90.00
_cell.angle_gamma   90.00
#
_symmetry.space_group_name_H-M   'P 1'
#
loop_
_entity.id
_entity.type
_entity.pdbx_description
1 polymer ?
#
loop_
_entity_poly.entity_id
_entity_poly.type
_entity_poly.pdbx_seq_one_letter_code
_entity_poly.pdbx_strand_id
1 'polypeptide(L)'
;YINAAGQSFRDFLNGQLPALPGEKPTLTDWADHLTTIFPEVRLKRYMEMRGADGGPWRIICALPAFWLGLLYDDAALDACWDIVKGWSAEQRWQLRTDVPKRALKAEVAGRSVRDIAREVLAISRAALERRGIEGCGRRTEAGYLDVLEEIADSGRTQAEMLLDLYHGRWQADVRHLFRDFAY
;
A
#
# COMPACT_ATOMS: atom_id res chain seq x y z
N TYR A 1 -11.25 -5.21 29.81
CA TYR A 1 -10.89 -5.97 28.60
C TYR A 1 -11.66 -7.27 28.64
N ILE A 2 -12.40 -7.59 27.56
CA ILE A 2 -13.19 -8.83 27.42
C ILE A 2 -12.59 -9.59 26.24
N ASN A 3 -12.16 -10.83 26.47
CA ASN A 3 -11.57 -11.65 25.40
C ASN A 3 -12.67 -12.38 24.62
N ALA A 4 -12.89 -11.97 23.38
CA ALA A 4 -13.81 -12.61 22.44
C ALA A 4 -13.10 -13.27 21.24
N ALA A 5 -11.79 -13.56 21.36
CA ALA A 5 -11.01 -14.18 20.28
C ALA A 5 -11.61 -15.53 19.87
N GLY A 6 -11.70 -15.77 18.56
CA GLY A 6 -12.30 -16.98 17.98
C GLY A 6 -13.83 -16.99 17.96
N GLN A 7 -14.50 -15.96 18.49
CA GLN A 7 -15.96 -15.84 18.46
C GLN A 7 -16.42 -14.97 17.29
N SER A 8 -17.67 -15.14 16.86
CA SER A 8 -18.22 -14.47 15.70
C SER A 8 -18.97 -13.20 16.06
N PHE A 9 -18.70 -12.09 15.36
CA PHE A 9 -19.51 -10.88 15.49
C PHE A 9 -20.97 -11.11 15.05
N ARG A 10 -21.22 -12.11 14.18
CA ARG A 10 -22.59 -12.52 13.83
C ARG A 10 -23.36 -13.06 15.02
N ASP A 11 -22.70 -13.79 15.92
CA ASP A 11 -23.34 -14.29 17.13
C ASP A 11 -23.59 -13.14 18.10
N PHE A 12 -22.70 -12.14 18.14
CA PHE A 12 -22.93 -10.91 18.90
C PHE A 12 -24.16 -10.15 18.42
N LEU A 13 -24.33 -9.96 17.11
CA LEU A 13 -25.55 -9.37 16.53
C LEU A 13 -26.84 -10.08 17.00
N ASN A 14 -26.76 -11.39 17.23
CA ASN A 14 -27.88 -12.21 17.68
C ASN A 14 -28.05 -12.29 19.21
N GLY A 15 -27.18 -11.65 20.01
CA GLY A 15 -27.21 -11.79 21.47
C GLY A 15 -26.64 -13.12 21.98
N GLN A 16 -25.91 -13.84 21.13
CA GLN A 16 -25.43 -15.20 21.35
C GLN A 16 -23.91 -15.27 21.53
N LEU A 17 -23.23 -14.13 21.72
CA LEU A 17 -21.79 -14.09 21.93
C LEU A 17 -21.43 -14.73 23.29
N PRO A 18 -20.65 -15.83 23.33
CA PRO A 18 -20.30 -16.49 24.59
C PRO A 18 -19.59 -15.59 25.61
N ALA A 19 -18.76 -14.64 25.14
CA ALA A 19 -18.06 -13.69 26.00
C ALA A 19 -19.00 -12.64 26.64
N LEU A 20 -20.17 -12.40 26.06
CA LEU A 20 -21.18 -11.43 26.52
C LEU A 20 -22.60 -12.00 26.30
N PRO A 21 -23.03 -12.99 27.09
CA PRO A 21 -24.30 -13.67 26.86
C PRO A 21 -25.50 -12.73 26.97
N GLY A 22 -26.39 -12.73 25.96
CA GLY A 22 -27.60 -11.91 25.93
C GLY A 22 -27.41 -10.47 25.47
N GLU A 23 -26.17 -9.97 25.41
CA GLU A 23 -25.86 -8.61 24.99
C GLU A 23 -25.80 -8.47 23.47
N LYS A 24 -26.20 -7.30 22.95
CA LYS A 24 -26.10 -6.96 21.52
C LYS A 24 -25.09 -5.83 21.29
N PRO A 25 -24.39 -5.82 20.14
CA PRO A 25 -23.35 -4.83 19.88
C PRO A 25 -23.93 -3.45 19.65
N THR A 26 -23.13 -2.46 20.01
CA THR A 26 -23.30 -1.06 19.63
C THR A 26 -22.58 -0.75 18.31
N LEU A 27 -22.76 0.47 17.78
CA LEU A 27 -21.96 0.95 16.65
C LEU A 27 -20.47 1.08 16.99
N THR A 28 -20.13 1.29 18.27
CA THR A 28 -18.74 1.31 18.73
C THR A 28 -18.14 -0.08 18.64
N ASP A 29 -18.85 -1.11 19.08
CA ASP A 29 -18.39 -2.51 18.95
C ASP A 29 -18.17 -2.90 17.49
N TRP A 30 -19.03 -2.42 16.59
CA TRP A 30 -18.83 -2.62 15.15
C TRP A 30 -17.59 -1.91 14.62
N ALA A 31 -17.37 -0.65 15.02
CA ALA A 31 -16.18 0.10 14.62
C ALA A 31 -14.87 -0.54 15.14
N ASP A 32 -14.92 -1.10 16.35
CA ASP A 32 -13.82 -1.86 16.95
C ASP A 32 -13.59 -3.17 16.19
N HIS A 33 -14.66 -3.92 15.89
CA HIS A 33 -14.57 -5.14 15.09
C HIS A 33 -13.96 -4.89 13.70
N LEU A 34 -14.37 -3.84 12.99
CA LEU A 34 -13.78 -3.48 11.70
C LEU A 34 -12.27 -3.17 11.78
N THR A 35 -11.77 -2.78 12.95
CA THR A 35 -10.34 -2.51 13.16
C THR A 35 -9.50 -3.80 13.30
N THR A 36 -10.13 -4.95 13.51
CA THR A 36 -9.46 -6.26 13.63
C THR A 36 -9.34 -7.03 12.30
N ILE A 37 -9.91 -6.49 11.22
CA ILE A 37 -9.81 -7.07 9.87
C ILE A 37 -8.59 -6.45 9.18
N PHE A 38 -7.71 -7.27 8.57
CA PHE A 38 -6.44 -6.81 7.97
C PHE A 38 -6.26 -7.28 6.51
N PRO A 39 -7.14 -6.86 5.58
CA PRO A 39 -6.94 -7.07 4.14
C PRO A 39 -5.90 -6.09 3.57
N GLU A 40 -5.52 -6.27 2.30
CA GLU A 40 -4.65 -5.33 1.55
C GLU A 40 -5.28 -3.94 1.39
N VAL A 41 -6.60 -3.89 1.23
CA VAL A 41 -7.40 -2.66 1.20
C VAL A 41 -8.58 -2.83 2.15
N ARG A 42 -8.71 -1.93 3.14
CA ARG A 42 -9.74 -2.02 4.18
C ARG A 42 -10.79 -0.93 4.02
N LEU A 43 -12.05 -1.32 4.13
CA LEU A 43 -13.19 -0.40 4.15
C LEU A 43 -13.65 -0.15 5.59
N LYS A 44 -13.74 1.13 5.96
CA LYS A 44 -14.47 1.64 7.13
C LYS A 44 -15.44 2.73 6.64
N ARG A 45 -15.50 3.87 7.33
CA ARG A 45 -16.11 5.11 6.79
C ARG A 45 -15.26 5.75 5.68
N TYR A 46 -14.06 5.21 5.45
CA TYR A 46 -13.07 5.60 4.47
C TYR A 46 -12.33 4.33 4.01
N MET A 47 -11.54 4.42 2.94
CA MET A 47 -10.69 3.33 2.48
C MET A 47 -9.26 3.49 3.00
N GLU A 48 -8.62 2.36 3.32
CA GLU A 48 -7.23 2.30 3.76
C GLU A 48 -6.41 1.42 2.81
N MET A 49 -5.33 1.96 2.25
CA MET A 49 -4.36 1.21 1.44
C MET A 49 -3.26 0.69 2.36
N ARG A 50 -3.04 -0.63 2.40
CA ARG A 50 -2.29 -1.26 3.50
C ARG A 50 -1.09 -2.11 3.06
N GLY A 51 -0.78 -2.12 1.77
CA GLY A 51 0.24 -3.00 1.17
C GLY A 51 1.66 -2.43 1.11
N ALA A 52 1.92 -1.26 1.70
CA ALA A 52 3.24 -0.61 1.62
C ALA A 52 4.05 -0.80 2.91
N ASP A 53 5.34 -1.07 2.75
CA ASP A 53 6.31 -1.06 3.83
C ASP A 53 6.55 0.37 4.36
N GLY A 54 6.95 0.46 5.64
CA GLY A 54 7.52 1.70 6.16
C GLY A 54 8.85 2.01 5.49
N GLY A 55 9.17 3.30 5.34
CA GLY A 55 10.42 3.72 4.70
C GLY A 55 10.76 5.17 5.02
N PRO A 56 11.93 5.68 4.58
CA PRO A 56 12.40 7.03 4.87
C PRO A 56 11.37 8.12 4.55
N TRP A 57 11.52 9.31 5.14
CA TRP A 57 10.60 10.45 4.99
C TRP A 57 10.05 10.64 3.56
N ARG A 58 10.92 10.55 2.55
CA ARG A 58 10.53 10.71 1.14
C ARG A 58 9.49 9.68 0.68
N ILE A 59 9.61 8.42 1.11
CA ILE A 59 8.62 7.37 0.81
C ILE A 59 7.32 7.59 1.57
N ILE A 60 7.40 8.03 2.83
CA ILE A 60 6.22 8.36 3.65
C ILE A 60 5.39 9.43 2.95
N CYS A 61 6.02 10.46 2.38
CA CYS A 61 5.32 11.49 1.62
C CYS A 61 4.85 11.02 0.23
N ALA A 62 5.60 10.13 -0.42
CA ALA A 62 5.26 9.63 -1.75
C ALA A 62 4.04 8.70 -1.75
N LEU A 63 3.87 7.87 -0.72
CA LEU A 63 2.76 6.91 -0.61
C LEU A 63 1.36 7.57 -0.69
N PRO A 64 1.03 8.62 0.08
CA PRO A 64 -0.25 9.29 -0.04
C PRO A 64 -0.38 10.03 -1.37
N ALA A 65 0.69 10.64 -1.90
CA ALA A 65 0.66 11.29 -3.20
C ALA A 65 0.33 10.29 -4.33
N PHE A 66 0.93 9.11 -4.30
CA PHE A 66 0.66 8.02 -5.24
C PHE A 66 -0.82 7.66 -5.27
N TRP A 67 -1.41 7.33 -4.10
CA TRP A 67 -2.82 6.97 -4.03
C TRP A 67 -3.78 8.13 -4.31
N LEU A 68 -3.40 9.36 -3.93
CA LEU A 68 -4.17 10.56 -4.25
C LEU A 68 -4.29 10.74 -5.77
N GLY A 69 -3.17 10.65 -6.49
CA GLY A 69 -3.17 10.78 -7.95
C GLY A 69 -3.97 9.68 -8.66
N LEU A 70 -4.03 8.47 -8.12
CA LEU A 70 -4.78 7.38 -8.75
C LEU A 70 -6.28 7.39 -8.45
N LEU A 71 -6.67 7.83 -7.25
CA LEU A 71 -8.03 7.60 -6.73
C LEU A 71 -8.92 8.85 -6.69
N TYR A 72 -8.36 10.05 -6.83
CA TYR A 72 -9.08 11.32 -6.65
C TYR A 72 -9.25 12.09 -7.99
N ASP A 73 -9.07 11.40 -9.10
CA ASP A 73 -9.28 11.91 -10.46
C ASP A 73 -9.96 10.82 -11.30
N ASP A 74 -11.10 11.15 -11.92
CA ASP A 74 -11.94 10.16 -12.63
C ASP A 74 -11.21 9.53 -13.83
N ALA A 75 -10.44 10.33 -14.57
CA ALA A 75 -9.68 9.83 -15.72
C ALA A 75 -8.54 8.89 -15.29
N ALA A 76 -7.92 9.16 -14.13
CA ALA A 76 -6.92 8.28 -13.55
C ALA A 76 -7.53 6.96 -13.05
N LEU A 77 -8.72 7.02 -12.44
CA LEU A 77 -9.46 5.83 -12.02
C LEU A 77 -9.81 4.93 -13.21
N ASP A 78 -10.34 5.50 -14.30
CA ASP A 78 -10.67 4.76 -15.51
C ASP A 78 -9.42 4.12 -16.15
N ALA A 79 -8.31 4.87 -16.24
CA ALA A 79 -7.05 4.36 -16.76
C ALA A 79 -6.49 3.22 -15.90
N CYS A 80 -6.54 3.35 -14.57
CA CYS A 80 -6.20 2.27 -13.64
C CYS A 80 -7.08 1.04 -13.83
N TRP A 81 -8.38 1.24 -14.03
CA TRP A 81 -9.32 0.15 -14.27
C TRP A 81 -8.99 -0.58 -15.57
N ASP A 82 -8.63 0.14 -16.63
CA ASP A 82 -8.24 -0.46 -17.90
C ASP A 82 -7.02 -1.39 -17.80
N ILE A 83 -6.08 -1.09 -16.89
CA ILE A 83 -4.92 -1.95 -16.61
C ILE A 83 -5.35 -3.28 -15.97
N VAL A 84 -6.27 -3.25 -15.02
CA VAL A 84 -6.56 -4.39 -14.14
C VAL A 84 -7.85 -5.15 -14.46
N LYS A 85 -8.75 -4.59 -15.28
CA LYS A 85 -10.09 -5.16 -15.57
C LYS A 85 -10.05 -6.55 -16.18
N GLY A 86 -8.98 -6.89 -16.88
CA GLY A 86 -8.77 -8.20 -17.50
C GLY A 86 -8.15 -9.25 -16.57
N TRP A 87 -7.74 -8.88 -15.35
CA TRP A 87 -7.05 -9.80 -14.45
C TRP A 87 -8.05 -10.72 -13.75
N SER A 88 -7.74 -12.01 -13.74
CA SER A 88 -8.45 -13.00 -12.92
C SER A 88 -8.12 -12.86 -11.43
N ALA A 89 -8.93 -13.49 -10.58
CA ALA A 89 -8.68 -13.52 -9.13
C ALA A 89 -7.36 -14.24 -8.80
N GLU A 90 -7.09 -15.32 -9.53
CA GLU A 90 -5.90 -16.15 -9.41
C GLU A 90 -4.65 -15.35 -9.78
N GLN A 91 -4.70 -14.56 -10.87
CA GLN A 91 -3.62 -13.67 -11.27
C GLN A 91 -3.33 -12.60 -10.21
N ARG A 92 -4.37 -11.96 -9.64
CA ARG A 92 -4.19 -10.99 -8.55
C ARG A 92 -3.57 -11.63 -7.30
N TRP A 93 -4.02 -12.83 -6.94
CA TRP A 93 -3.49 -13.57 -5.80
C TRP A 93 -2.03 -13.99 -6.01
N GLN A 94 -1.71 -14.48 -7.20
CA GLN A 94 -0.35 -14.85 -7.57
C GLN A 94 0.57 -13.63 -7.52
N LEU A 95 0.14 -12.49 -8.07
CA LEU A 95 0.89 -11.24 -8.02
C LEU A 95 1.18 -10.81 -6.58
N ARG A 96 0.17 -10.84 -5.70
CA ARG A 96 0.32 -10.54 -4.28
C ARG A 96 1.37 -11.43 -3.61
N THR A 97 1.46 -12.69 -4.03
CA THR A 97 2.39 -13.68 -3.47
C THR A 97 3.81 -13.55 -4.04
N ASP A 98 3.93 -13.13 -5.30
CA ASP A 98 5.20 -13.03 -6.02
C ASP A 98 5.94 -11.72 -5.74
N VAL A 99 5.23 -10.60 -5.61
CA VAL A 99 5.83 -9.27 -5.36
C VAL A 99 6.76 -9.26 -4.13
N PRO A 100 6.40 -9.85 -2.97
CA PRO A 100 7.30 -9.90 -1.82
C PRO A 100 8.65 -10.59 -2.07
N LYS A 101 8.72 -11.51 -3.06
CA LYS A 101 9.93 -12.29 -3.36
C LYS A 101 10.69 -11.74 -4.56
N ARG A 102 9.96 -11.31 -5.59
CA ARG A 102 10.50 -10.93 -6.91
C ARG A 102 10.48 -9.42 -7.14
N ALA A 103 9.85 -8.66 -6.25
CA ALA A 103 9.72 -7.21 -6.35
C ALA A 103 9.17 -6.79 -7.73
N LEU A 104 9.80 -5.80 -8.35
CA LEU A 104 9.41 -5.26 -9.66
C LEU A 104 9.60 -6.27 -10.83
N LYS A 105 10.27 -7.41 -10.57
CA LYS A 105 10.47 -8.51 -11.55
C LYS A 105 9.37 -9.57 -11.47
N ALA A 106 8.39 -9.42 -10.58
CA ALA A 106 7.17 -10.21 -10.62
C ALA A 106 6.39 -9.89 -11.90
N GLU A 107 5.54 -10.81 -12.35
CA GLU A 107 4.78 -10.66 -13.59
C GLU A 107 3.30 -11.00 -13.38
N VAL A 108 2.44 -10.31 -14.12
CA VAL A 108 1.01 -10.59 -14.19
C VAL A 108 0.52 -10.32 -15.60
N ALA A 109 -0.30 -11.22 -16.15
CA ALA A 109 -0.84 -11.09 -17.50
C ALA A 109 0.24 -10.77 -18.58
N GLY A 110 1.44 -11.35 -18.45
CA GLY A 110 2.55 -11.17 -19.39
C GLY A 110 3.30 -9.84 -19.29
N ARG A 111 3.03 -9.02 -18.26
CA ARG A 111 3.71 -7.75 -17.99
C ARG A 111 4.47 -7.81 -16.68
N SER A 112 5.65 -7.18 -16.61
CA SER A 112 6.37 -7.04 -15.35
C SER A 112 5.72 -5.98 -14.46
N VAL A 113 5.86 -6.14 -13.14
CA VAL A 113 5.43 -5.13 -12.17
C VAL A 113 6.15 -3.81 -12.40
N ARG A 114 7.40 -3.83 -12.87
CA ARG A 114 8.12 -2.61 -13.26
C ARG A 114 7.40 -1.83 -14.37
N ASP A 115 6.95 -2.53 -15.41
CA ASP A 115 6.25 -1.87 -16.53
C ASP A 115 4.90 -1.31 -16.10
N ILE A 116 4.19 -2.05 -15.23
CA ILE A 116 2.94 -1.58 -14.62
C ILE A 116 3.21 -0.38 -13.71
N ALA A 117 4.27 -0.42 -12.89
CA ALA A 117 4.63 0.66 -11.98
C ALA A 117 4.91 1.97 -12.73
N ARG A 118 5.65 1.92 -13.84
CA ARG A 118 5.89 3.10 -14.70
C ARG A 118 4.60 3.70 -15.26
N GLU A 119 3.71 2.84 -15.76
CA GLU A 119 2.42 3.29 -16.31
C GLU A 119 1.54 3.91 -15.23
N VAL A 120 1.40 3.25 -14.08
CA VAL A 120 0.59 3.73 -12.96
C VAL A 120 1.18 5.01 -12.34
N LEU A 121 2.50 5.14 -12.25
CA LEU A 121 3.15 6.38 -11.80
C LEU A 121 2.89 7.54 -12.77
N ALA A 122 2.94 7.29 -14.08
CA ALA A 122 2.60 8.31 -15.08
C ALA A 122 1.14 8.77 -14.96
N ILE A 123 0.20 7.83 -14.71
CA ILE A 123 -1.21 8.15 -14.46
C ILE A 123 -1.35 9.02 -13.20
N SER A 124 -0.73 8.60 -12.09
CA SER A 124 -0.76 9.34 -10.81
C SER A 124 -0.20 10.74 -10.97
N ARG A 125 0.97 10.89 -11.62
CA ARG A 125 1.60 12.18 -11.90
C ARG A 125 0.67 13.09 -12.69
N ALA A 126 0.13 12.62 -13.81
CA ALA A 126 -0.73 13.43 -14.66
C ALA A 126 -1.99 13.93 -13.91
N ALA A 127 -2.54 13.11 -13.01
CA ALA A 127 -3.68 13.50 -12.18
C ALA A 127 -3.31 14.56 -11.14
N LEU A 128 -2.18 14.40 -10.46
CA LEU A 128 -1.68 15.40 -9.50
C LEU A 128 -1.34 16.72 -10.19
N GLU A 129 -0.80 16.68 -11.41
CA GLU A 129 -0.56 17.88 -12.23
C GLU A 129 -1.87 18.58 -12.62
N ARG A 130 -2.92 17.83 -13.00
CA ARG A 130 -4.26 18.38 -13.24
C ARG A 130 -4.86 19.01 -11.98
N ARG A 131 -4.66 18.38 -10.82
CA ARG A 131 -5.12 18.89 -9.53
C ARG A 131 -4.46 20.21 -9.16
N GLY A 132 -3.21 20.40 -9.58
CA GLY A 132 -2.54 21.69 -9.57
C GLY A 132 -2.29 22.28 -8.17
N ILE A 133 -2.32 21.46 -7.11
CA ILE A 133 -2.03 21.97 -5.76
C ILE A 133 -0.52 22.11 -5.60
N GLU A 134 -0.10 23.34 -5.38
CA GLU A 134 1.29 23.69 -5.10
C GLU A 134 1.61 23.51 -3.61
N GLY A 135 2.78 22.92 -3.35
CA GLY A 135 3.38 22.87 -2.02
C GLY A 135 4.34 24.04 -1.77
N CYS A 136 5.13 23.91 -0.70
CA CYS A 136 6.20 24.86 -0.40
C CYS A 136 7.19 24.96 -1.58
N GLY A 137 7.41 26.19 -2.07
CA GLY A 137 8.33 26.45 -3.18
C GLY A 137 7.71 26.35 -4.58
N ARG A 138 6.38 26.42 -4.72
CA ARG A 138 5.66 26.42 -6.02
C ARG A 138 5.89 25.16 -6.86
N ARG A 139 6.29 24.06 -6.23
CA ARG A 139 6.28 22.75 -6.89
C ARG A 139 4.92 22.12 -6.69
N THR A 140 4.40 21.52 -7.75
CA THR A 140 3.20 20.70 -7.64
C THR A 140 3.47 19.49 -6.76
N GLU A 141 2.44 19.00 -6.11
CA GLU A 141 2.49 17.76 -5.33
C GLU A 141 2.93 16.51 -6.12
N ALA A 142 2.92 16.56 -7.46
CA ALA A 142 3.48 15.51 -8.31
C ALA A 142 4.97 15.26 -8.05
N GLY A 143 5.72 16.26 -7.56
CA GLY A 143 7.13 16.10 -7.17
C GLY A 143 7.36 15.10 -6.02
N TYR A 144 6.32 14.73 -5.25
CA TYR A 144 6.44 13.67 -4.26
C TYR A 144 6.63 12.28 -4.90
N LEU A 145 6.27 12.11 -6.17
CA LEU A 145 6.39 10.84 -6.89
C LEU A 145 7.80 10.57 -7.41
N ASP A 146 8.68 11.58 -7.47
CA ASP A 146 10.03 11.48 -8.07
C ASP A 146 10.83 10.27 -7.52
N VAL A 147 10.72 10.00 -6.21
CA VAL A 147 11.42 8.87 -5.57
C VAL A 147 10.88 7.51 -6.01
N LEU A 148 9.58 7.40 -6.30
CA LEU A 148 8.97 6.15 -6.77
C LEU A 148 9.30 5.92 -8.25
N GLU A 149 9.39 6.99 -9.03
CA GLU A 149 9.82 6.94 -10.43
C GLU A 149 11.28 6.50 -10.54
N GLU A 150 12.17 7.02 -9.70
CA GLU A 150 13.57 6.55 -9.63
C GLU A 150 13.65 5.03 -9.36
N ILE A 151 12.80 4.52 -8.47
CA ILE A 151 12.72 3.08 -8.16
C ILE A 151 12.19 2.30 -9.37
N ALA A 152 11.12 2.75 -10.02
CA ALA A 152 10.56 2.10 -11.19
C ALA A 152 11.55 2.13 -12.38
N ASP A 153 12.27 3.24 -12.55
CA ASP A 153 13.21 3.44 -13.64
C ASP A 153 14.53 2.73 -13.46
N SER A 154 15.05 2.66 -12.24
CA SER A 154 16.20 1.80 -11.93
C SER A 154 15.81 0.32 -11.92
N GLY A 155 14.55 0.00 -11.60
CA GLY A 155 14.09 -1.36 -11.34
C GLY A 155 14.65 -1.94 -10.03
N ARG A 156 15.17 -1.09 -9.14
CA ARG A 156 15.83 -1.48 -7.89
C ARG A 156 15.04 -0.93 -6.70
N THR A 157 14.55 -1.83 -5.88
CA THR A 157 13.80 -1.48 -4.67
C THR A 157 14.69 -1.04 -3.52
N GLN A 158 14.09 -0.45 -2.49
CA GLN A 158 14.82 -0.13 -1.25
C GLN A 158 15.39 -1.39 -0.58
N ALA A 159 14.65 -2.50 -0.60
CA ALA A 159 15.13 -3.77 -0.07
C ALA A 159 16.38 -4.26 -0.83
N GLU A 160 16.39 -4.20 -2.15
CA GLU A 160 17.57 -4.57 -2.96
C GLU A 160 18.75 -3.62 -2.70
N MET A 161 18.50 -2.31 -2.57
CA MET A 161 19.53 -1.35 -2.16
C MET A 161 20.14 -1.71 -0.79
N LEU A 162 19.31 -2.04 0.20
CA LEU A 162 19.77 -2.42 1.53
C LEU A 162 20.55 -3.74 1.52
N LEU A 163 20.14 -4.72 0.70
CA LEU A 163 20.87 -5.98 0.52
C LEU A 163 22.26 -5.74 -0.08
N ASP A 164 22.39 -4.85 -1.05
CA ASP A 164 23.70 -4.50 -1.62
C ASP A 164 24.60 -3.80 -0.61
N LEU A 165 24.05 -2.93 0.26
CA LEU A 165 24.81 -2.34 1.36
C LEU A 165 25.24 -3.40 2.37
N TYR A 166 24.33 -4.29 2.73
CA TYR A 166 24.54 -5.39 3.66
C TYR A 166 25.65 -6.33 3.21
N HIS A 167 25.57 -6.84 1.98
CA HIS A 167 26.57 -7.75 1.43
C HIS A 167 27.86 -7.04 0.98
N GLY A 168 27.79 -5.74 0.70
CA GLY A 168 28.92 -4.91 0.31
C GLY A 168 29.56 -4.21 1.50
N ARG A 169 29.38 -2.89 1.59
CA ARG A 169 30.13 -2.03 2.52
C ARG A 169 29.93 -2.36 3.99
N TRP A 170 28.79 -2.95 4.36
CA TRP A 170 28.49 -3.32 5.75
C TRP A 170 29.03 -4.69 6.13
N GLN A 171 29.56 -5.49 5.19
CA GLN A 171 30.19 -6.78 5.46
C GLN A 171 29.30 -7.70 6.33
N ALA A 172 28.02 -7.78 5.98
CA ALA A 172 26.98 -8.54 6.69
C ALA A 172 26.65 -8.06 8.12
N ASP A 173 27.00 -6.83 8.48
CA ASP A 173 26.63 -6.22 9.76
C ASP A 173 25.40 -5.29 9.63
N VAL A 174 24.25 -5.78 10.11
CA VAL A 174 22.98 -5.03 10.08
C VAL A 174 22.97 -3.80 11.00
N ARG A 175 23.89 -3.69 11.96
CA ARG A 175 23.91 -2.56 12.91
C ARG A 175 24.12 -1.22 12.20
N HIS A 176 24.76 -1.23 11.04
CA HIS A 176 24.91 -0.04 10.21
C HIS A 176 23.57 0.56 9.75
N LEU A 177 22.52 -0.26 9.58
CA LEU A 177 21.18 0.21 9.19
C LEU A 177 20.65 1.24 10.19
N PHE A 178 20.78 0.96 11.49
CA PHE A 178 20.28 1.83 12.56
C PHE A 178 21.01 3.17 12.67
N ARG A 179 22.23 3.26 12.12
CA ARG A 179 23.00 4.50 12.08
C ARG A 179 22.76 5.26 10.78
N ASP A 180 22.82 4.55 9.65
CA ASP A 180 22.81 5.16 8.32
C ASP A 180 21.38 5.58 7.88
N PHE A 181 20.33 5.00 8.48
CA PHE A 181 18.92 5.25 8.16
C PHE A 181 18.09 5.67 9.39
N ALA A 182 18.72 6.24 10.42
CA ALA A 182 18.00 6.87 11.52
C ALA A 182 17.22 8.10 11.03
N TYR A 183 16.04 8.35 11.62
CA TYR A 183 15.24 9.58 11.40
C TYR A 183 15.70 10.71 12.30
#